data_AF-A0A9P0TJ94-F1
#
_entry.id   AF-A0A9P0TJ94-F1
#
_cell.length_a   1.000
_cell.length_b   1.000
_cell.length_c   1.000
_cell.angle_alpha   90.00
_cell.angle_beta   90.00
_cell.angle_gamma   90.00
#
_symmetry.space_group_name_H-M   'P 1'
#
loop_
_entity.id
_entity.type
_entity.pdbx_description
1 polymer ?
#
loop_
_entity_poly.entity_id
_entity_poly.type
_entity_poly.pdbx_seq_one_letter_code
_entity_poly.pdbx_strand_id
1 'polypeptide(L)'
;MSTLIQSYEQQYSVLTAEITSKIGRLKLGNDDNPDKLSREIQSSFEEANDLLEQLELEYRGSGVGSRVAAYRAELQRVRDEYRSVISNSAAYNIDPDDYEDWSTVNEQNQKLLDNSERLERSGKNLTEGYRIILETEQIGNAVLQDLHHQRETLHRTRSRLRETDADLNRSTRLVKGMMMRAIQHKVILASVLGVIAVLGVTGIYFYVT
;
A
#
# COMPACT_ATOMS: atom_id res chain seq x y z
N MET A 1 -19.04 -22.62 13.50
CA MET A 1 -18.13 -21.45 13.58
C MET A 1 -17.80 -21.08 15.02
N SER A 2 -18.77 -20.85 15.93
CA SER A 2 -18.45 -20.50 17.33
C SER A 2 -17.68 -21.59 18.12
N THR A 3 -17.80 -22.86 17.76
CA THR A 3 -17.15 -23.98 18.45
C THR A 3 -15.65 -24.10 18.18
N LEU A 4 -15.20 -23.67 16.99
CA LEU A 4 -13.80 -23.76 16.57
C LEU A 4 -12.96 -22.68 17.27
N ILE A 5 -13.48 -21.45 17.30
CA ILE A 5 -12.89 -20.34 18.08
C ILE A 5 -12.76 -20.74 19.56
N GLN A 6 -13.82 -21.31 20.15
CA GLN A 6 -13.78 -21.74 21.55
C GLN A 6 -12.76 -22.85 21.79
N SER A 7 -12.59 -23.78 20.85
CA SER A 7 -11.56 -24.81 20.95
C SER A 7 -10.14 -24.26 20.86
N TYR A 8 -9.89 -23.25 20.02
CA TYR A 8 -8.59 -22.60 19.92
C TYR A 8 -8.28 -21.71 21.12
N GLU A 9 -9.28 -21.01 21.67
CA GLU A 9 -9.12 -20.25 22.92
C GLU A 9 -8.79 -21.18 24.10
N GLN A 10 -9.42 -22.35 24.17
CA GLN A 10 -9.09 -23.35 25.18
C GLN A 10 -7.67 -23.90 24.99
N GLN A 11 -7.28 -24.25 23.76
CA GLN A 11 -5.92 -24.72 23.47
C GLN A 11 -4.87 -23.67 23.82
N TYR A 12 -5.09 -22.41 23.45
CA TYR A 12 -4.21 -21.30 23.79
C TYR A 12 -4.08 -21.10 25.31
N SER A 13 -5.18 -21.20 26.06
CA SER A 13 -5.15 -21.09 27.52
C SER A 13 -4.38 -22.22 28.19
N VAL A 14 -4.48 -23.45 27.68
CA VAL A 14 -3.72 -24.60 28.21
C VAL A 14 -2.23 -24.43 27.90
N LEU A 15 -1.91 -24.04 26.67
CA LEU A 15 -0.52 -23.89 26.22
C LEU A 15 0.20 -22.75 26.94
N THR A 16 -0.46 -21.61 27.16
CA THR A 16 0.10 -20.51 27.95
C THR A 16 0.33 -20.89 29.41
N ALA A 17 -0.60 -21.63 30.04
CA ALA A 17 -0.42 -22.15 31.40
C ALA A 17 0.75 -23.13 31.48
N GLU A 18 0.92 -23.99 30.48
CA GLU A 18 2.05 -24.91 30.39
C GLU A 18 3.39 -24.16 30.24
N ILE A 19 3.46 -23.15 29.37
CA ILE A 19 4.63 -22.28 29.20
C ILE A 19 4.99 -21.62 30.54
N THR A 20 4.01 -21.01 31.22
CA THR A 20 4.24 -20.34 32.52
C THR A 20 4.72 -21.34 33.58
N SER A 21 4.17 -22.56 33.62
CA SER A 21 4.61 -23.62 34.54
C SER A 21 6.06 -24.04 34.27
N LYS A 22 6.42 -24.25 33.00
CA LYS A 22 7.80 -24.58 32.59
C LYS A 22 8.78 -23.45 32.92
N ILE A 23 8.40 -22.19 32.71
CA ILE A 23 9.20 -21.01 33.14
C ILE A 23 9.39 -21.01 34.66
N GLY A 24 8.34 -21.32 35.43
CA GLY A 24 8.41 -21.45 36.88
C GLY A 24 9.39 -22.54 37.35
N ARG A 25 9.38 -23.71 36.68
CA ARG A 25 10.34 -24.79 36.93
C ARG A 25 11.78 -24.38 36.63
N LEU A 26 11.98 -23.66 35.51
CA LEU A 26 13.29 -23.12 35.13
C LEU A 26 13.80 -22.10 36.16
N LYS A 27 12.91 -21.24 36.67
CA LYS A 27 13.22 -20.24 37.70
C LYS A 27 13.58 -20.86 39.06
N LEU A 28 12.97 -21.98 39.42
CA LEU A 28 13.23 -22.71 40.67
C LEU A 28 14.49 -23.60 40.58
N GLY A 29 15.10 -23.76 39.40
CA GLY A 29 16.25 -24.64 39.20
C GLY A 29 15.94 -26.12 39.46
N ASN A 30 14.67 -26.51 39.38
CA ASN A 30 14.18 -27.81 39.85
C ASN A 30 14.19 -28.87 38.73
N ASP A 31 14.97 -28.66 37.67
CA ASP A 31 15.03 -29.51 36.48
C ASP A 31 16.46 -29.91 36.18
N ASP A 32 16.69 -31.20 35.95
CA ASP A 32 18.02 -31.76 35.71
C ASP A 32 18.60 -31.33 34.34
N ASN A 33 17.78 -30.78 33.44
CA ASN A 33 18.19 -30.37 32.09
C ASN A 33 17.57 -29.01 31.68
N PRO A 34 18.11 -27.87 32.16
CA PRO A 34 17.59 -26.54 31.82
C PRO A 34 17.62 -26.23 30.32
N ASP A 35 18.60 -26.75 29.59
CA ASP A 35 18.73 -26.59 28.14
C ASP A 35 17.68 -27.36 27.34
N LYS A 36 17.21 -28.49 27.87
CA LYS A 36 16.12 -29.24 27.24
C LYS A 36 14.79 -28.52 27.49
N LEU A 37 14.58 -28.08 28.73
CA LEU A 37 13.39 -27.33 29.13
C LEU A 37 13.27 -26.00 28.36
N SER A 38 14.37 -25.31 28.11
CA SER A 38 14.40 -24.06 27.34
C SER A 38 13.99 -24.27 25.86
N ARG A 39 14.43 -25.36 25.23
CA ARG A 39 13.99 -25.74 23.87
C ARG A 39 12.50 -26.09 23.82
N GLU A 40 12.01 -26.84 24.82
CA GLU A 40 10.59 -27.17 24.92
C GLU A 40 9.72 -25.93 25.11
N ILE A 41 10.17 -24.95 25.91
CA ILE A 41 9.51 -23.65 26.07
C ILE A 41 9.48 -22.88 24.74
N GLN A 42 10.60 -22.84 24.01
CA GLN A 42 10.67 -22.18 22.69
C GLN A 42 9.71 -22.80 21.68
N SER A 43 9.67 -24.13 21.59
CA SER A 43 8.73 -24.84 20.72
C SER A 43 7.27 -24.58 21.12
N SER A 44 6.96 -24.52 22.42
CA SER A 44 5.63 -24.19 22.91
C SER A 44 5.22 -22.74 22.55
N PHE A 45 6.16 -21.81 22.54
CA PHE A 45 5.91 -20.43 22.08
C PHE A 45 5.63 -20.36 20.57
N GLU A 46 6.26 -21.21 19.75
CA GLU A 46 5.98 -21.29 18.31
C GLU A 46 4.56 -21.82 18.08
N GLU A 47 4.19 -22.92 18.74
CA GLU A 47 2.83 -23.48 18.69
C GLU A 47 1.76 -22.47 19.16
N ALA A 48 2.07 -21.67 20.19
CA ALA A 48 1.17 -20.62 20.66
C ALA A 48 1.00 -19.47 19.64
N ASN A 49 2.04 -19.16 18.85
CA ASN A 49 1.94 -18.17 17.78
C ASN A 49 1.12 -18.71 16.60
N ASP A 50 1.33 -19.97 16.22
CA ASP A 50 0.55 -20.61 15.15
C ASP A 50 -0.95 -20.67 15.50
N LEU A 51 -1.28 -21.00 16.76
CA LEU A 51 -2.66 -20.95 17.26
C LEU A 51 -3.25 -19.54 17.24
N LEU A 52 -2.45 -18.51 17.56
CA LEU A 52 -2.91 -17.11 17.48
C LEU A 52 -3.15 -16.64 16.05
N GLU A 53 -2.34 -17.10 15.08
CA GLU A 53 -2.54 -16.81 13.66
C GLU A 53 -3.84 -17.45 13.15
N GLN A 54 -4.09 -18.72 13.52
CA GLN A 54 -5.34 -19.42 13.20
C GLN A 54 -6.56 -18.72 13.83
N LEU A 55 -6.44 -18.26 15.09
CA LEU A 55 -7.47 -17.45 15.74
C LEU A 55 -7.72 -16.13 15.00
N GLU A 56 -6.68 -15.43 14.56
CA GLU A 56 -6.82 -14.17 13.81
C GLU A 56 -7.58 -14.38 12.49
N LEU A 57 -7.27 -15.45 11.76
CA LEU A 57 -7.93 -15.80 10.50
C LEU A 57 -9.42 -16.11 10.69
N GLU A 58 -9.78 -16.85 11.74
CA GLU A 58 -11.18 -17.14 12.08
C GLU A 58 -11.93 -15.89 12.57
N TYR A 59 -11.26 -15.01 13.32
CA TYR A 59 -11.86 -13.77 13.84
C TYR A 59 -12.04 -12.67 12.78
N ARG A 60 -11.26 -12.66 11.68
CA ARG A 60 -11.46 -11.75 10.54
C ARG A 60 -12.84 -11.89 9.88
N GLY A 61 -13.48 -13.05 10.00
CA GLY A 61 -14.86 -13.28 9.52
C GLY A 61 -15.96 -12.81 10.48
N SER A 62 -15.62 -12.48 11.73
CA SER A 62 -16.59 -12.30 12.85
C SER A 62 -16.58 -10.89 13.47
N GLY A 63 -15.58 -10.04 13.16
CA GLY A 63 -15.52 -8.65 13.64
C GLY A 63 -15.05 -8.46 15.09
N VAL A 64 -14.55 -9.52 15.74
CA VAL A 64 -14.07 -9.51 17.15
C VAL A 64 -12.53 -9.41 17.20
N GLY A 65 -11.96 -8.38 16.57
CA GLY A 65 -10.50 -8.17 16.51
C GLY A 65 -9.83 -7.82 17.85
N SER A 66 -10.61 -7.40 18.86
CA SER A 66 -10.08 -6.90 20.14
C SER A 66 -9.52 -7.99 21.07
N ARG A 67 -9.93 -9.25 20.93
CA ARG A 67 -9.50 -10.34 21.83
C ARG A 67 -8.14 -10.92 21.44
N VAL A 68 -7.89 -11.08 20.15
CA VAL A 68 -6.60 -11.56 19.62
C VAL A 68 -5.46 -10.61 20.01
N ALA A 69 -5.71 -9.30 20.00
CA ALA A 69 -4.73 -8.31 20.46
C ALA A 69 -4.36 -8.48 21.95
N ALA A 70 -5.35 -8.80 22.81
CA ALA A 70 -5.10 -9.05 24.22
C ALA A 70 -4.28 -10.32 24.45
N TYR A 71 -4.60 -11.41 23.74
CA TYR A 71 -3.80 -12.65 23.82
C TYR A 71 -2.37 -12.44 23.29
N ARG A 72 -2.17 -11.66 22.22
CA ARG A 72 -0.83 -11.33 21.72
C ARG A 72 -0.01 -10.55 22.77
N ALA A 73 -0.62 -9.59 23.45
CA ALA A 73 0.04 -8.84 24.51
C ALA A 73 0.43 -9.75 25.70
N GLU A 74 -0.43 -10.69 26.09
CA GLU A 74 -0.14 -11.64 27.16
C GLU A 74 1.00 -12.60 26.79
N LEU A 75 0.99 -13.14 25.55
CA LEU A 75 2.08 -14.00 25.08
C LEU A 75 3.43 -13.27 25.08
N GLN A 76 3.42 -11.99 24.69
CA GLN A 76 4.62 -11.14 24.72
C GLN A 76 5.12 -10.94 26.15
N ARG A 77 4.23 -10.66 27.11
CA ARG A 77 4.56 -10.52 28.53
C ARG A 77 5.25 -11.77 29.08
N VAL A 78 4.71 -12.96 28.78
CA VAL A 78 5.28 -14.24 29.22
C VAL A 78 6.64 -14.52 28.55
N ARG A 79 6.82 -14.07 27.30
CA ARG A 79 8.10 -14.18 26.59
C ARG A 79 9.19 -13.30 27.20
N ASP A 80 8.83 -12.08 27.62
CA ASP A 80 9.75 -11.18 28.29
C ASP A 80 10.14 -11.72 29.68
N GLU A 81 9.19 -12.33 30.40
CA GLU A 81 9.45 -13.04 31.66
C GLU A 81 10.45 -14.19 31.47
N TYR A 82 10.25 -15.05 30.47
CA TYR A 82 11.18 -16.14 30.13
C TYR A 82 12.60 -15.62 29.84
N ARG A 83 12.71 -14.53 29.07
CA ARG A 83 14.01 -13.92 28.75
C ARG A 83 14.76 -13.45 29.99
N SER A 84 14.02 -12.86 30.94
CA SER A 84 14.59 -12.41 32.21
C SER A 84 15.08 -13.56 33.09
N VAL A 85 14.39 -14.71 33.05
CA VAL A 85 14.79 -15.91 33.81
C VAL A 85 16.09 -16.48 33.25
N ILE A 86 16.23 -16.58 31.93
CA ILE A 86 17.45 -17.08 31.28
C ILE A 86 18.65 -16.15 31.52
N SER A 87 18.45 -14.83 31.44
CA SER A 87 19.54 -13.89 31.72
C SER A 87 19.99 -13.92 33.18
N ASN A 88 19.04 -14.08 34.12
CA ASN A 88 19.34 -14.15 35.54
C ASN A 88 19.97 -15.50 35.94
N SER A 89 19.58 -16.62 35.31
CA SER A 89 20.25 -17.91 35.54
C SER A 89 21.68 -17.93 35.02
N ALA A 90 21.99 -17.21 33.94
CA ALA A 90 23.36 -17.06 33.45
C ALA A 90 24.23 -16.21 34.38
N ALA A 91 23.65 -15.22 35.06
CA ALA A 91 24.36 -14.39 36.04
C ALA A 91 24.61 -15.11 37.38
N TYR A 92 23.82 -16.13 37.73
CA TYR A 92 23.95 -16.88 38.99
C TYR A 92 24.92 -18.08 38.93
N ASN A 93 25.46 -18.42 37.76
CA ASN A 93 26.44 -19.50 37.56
C ASN A 93 27.89 -19.01 37.49
N ILE A 94 28.18 -17.79 37.98
CA ILE A 94 29.56 -17.33 38.15
C ILE A 94 30.06 -17.90 39.47
N ASP A 95 30.67 -19.08 39.40
CA ASP A 95 31.44 -19.67 40.48
C ASP A 95 32.62 -18.73 40.81
N PRO A 96 32.82 -18.28 42.06
CA PRO A 96 33.85 -17.29 42.39
C PRO A 96 35.29 -17.80 42.37
N ASP A 97 35.52 -19.10 42.14
CA ASP A 97 36.81 -19.75 42.32
C ASP A 97 37.63 -19.97 41.02
N ASP A 98 37.11 -19.57 39.85
CA ASP A 98 37.88 -19.68 38.60
C ASP A 98 38.74 -18.43 38.36
N TYR A 99 39.92 -18.41 39.00
CA TYR A 99 41.00 -17.47 38.76
C TYR A 99 41.72 -17.75 37.43
N GLU A 100 40.99 -17.89 36.34
CA GLU A 100 41.52 -17.84 35.00
C GLU A 100 40.37 -17.42 34.11
N ASP A 101 40.41 -16.20 33.56
CA ASP A 101 40.21 -16.03 32.12
C ASP A 101 40.14 -14.53 31.73
N TRP A 102 41.31 -13.92 31.54
CA TRP A 102 41.42 -12.63 30.87
C TRP A 102 40.89 -12.69 29.41
N SER A 103 40.65 -13.87 28.85
CA SER A 103 40.14 -14.06 27.49
C SER A 103 38.61 -13.91 27.38
N THR A 104 37.80 -14.38 28.33
CA THR A 104 36.34 -14.19 28.33
C THR A 104 35.94 -12.73 28.47
N VAL A 105 36.62 -11.96 29.32
CA VAL A 105 36.38 -10.50 29.46
C VAL A 105 36.70 -9.77 28.14
N ASN A 106 37.74 -10.23 27.44
CA ASN A 106 38.14 -9.67 26.15
C ASN A 106 37.15 -10.07 25.03
N GLU A 107 36.64 -11.30 25.07
CA GLU A 107 35.61 -11.78 24.13
C GLU A 107 34.26 -11.08 24.34
N GLN A 108 33.89 -10.79 25.59
CA GLN A 108 32.71 -9.99 25.91
C GLN A 108 32.85 -8.55 25.42
N ASN A 109 34.02 -7.93 25.60
CA ASN A 109 34.32 -6.61 25.04
C ASN A 109 34.28 -6.60 23.50
N GLN A 110 34.82 -7.62 22.83
CA GLN A 110 34.72 -7.75 21.37
C GLN A 110 33.27 -7.84 20.90
N LYS A 111 32.41 -8.60 21.60
CA LYS A 111 30.98 -8.69 21.28
C LYS A 111 30.24 -7.37 21.48
N LEU A 112 30.60 -6.58 22.50
CA LEU A 112 30.03 -5.25 22.73
C LEU A 112 30.50 -4.25 21.66
N LEU A 113 31.78 -4.30 21.27
CA LEU A 113 32.32 -3.48 20.19
C LEU A 113 31.64 -3.81 18.84
N ASP A 114 31.47 -5.09 18.52
CA ASP A 114 30.75 -5.51 17.31
C ASP A 114 29.28 -5.06 17.35
N ASN A 115 28.61 -5.17 18.50
CA ASN A 115 27.27 -4.61 18.66
C ASN A 115 27.23 -3.09 18.46
N SER A 116 28.22 -2.37 19.00
CA SER A 116 28.33 -0.93 18.84
C SER A 116 28.55 -0.55 17.37
N GLU A 117 29.43 -1.26 16.65
CA GLU A 117 29.68 -1.03 15.22
C GLU A 117 28.42 -1.31 14.39
N ARG A 118 27.72 -2.41 14.69
CA ARG A 118 26.46 -2.75 14.01
C ARG A 118 25.38 -1.70 14.28
N LEU A 119 25.30 -1.17 15.50
CA LEU A 119 24.37 -0.11 15.86
C LEU A 119 24.70 1.19 15.12
N GLU A 120 25.98 1.58 15.09
CA GLU A 120 26.45 2.77 14.37
C GLU A 120 26.14 2.66 12.87
N ARG A 121 26.44 1.51 12.27
CA ARG A 121 26.15 1.22 10.86
C ARG A 121 24.64 1.27 10.58
N SER A 122 23.83 0.68 11.47
CA SER A 122 22.37 0.72 11.36
C SER A 122 21.83 2.16 11.49
N GLY A 123 22.38 2.96 12.40
CA GLY A 123 22.02 4.37 12.57
C GLY A 123 22.37 5.22 11.34
N LYS A 124 23.53 4.97 10.74
CA LYS A 124 23.93 5.62 9.48
C LYS A 124 23.00 5.23 8.33
N ASN A 125 22.67 3.96 8.19
CA ASN A 125 21.74 3.48 7.16
C ASN A 125 20.32 4.06 7.37
N LEU A 126 19.87 4.18 8.62
CA LEU A 126 18.59 4.82 8.94
C LEU A 126 18.57 6.30 8.57
N THR A 127 19.67 7.01 8.85
CA THR A 127 19.82 8.43 8.51
C THR A 127 19.83 8.65 6.99
N GLU A 128 20.53 7.78 6.26
CA GLU A 128 20.53 7.81 4.79
C GLU A 128 19.15 7.44 4.22
N GLY A 129 18.48 6.43 4.78
CA GLY A 129 17.11 6.07 4.42
C GLY A 129 16.13 7.20 4.65
N TYR A 130 16.24 7.90 5.78
CA TYR A 130 15.44 9.08 6.07
C TYR A 130 15.65 10.20 5.04
N ARG A 131 16.90 10.45 4.63
CA ARG A 131 17.22 11.41 3.57
C ARG A 131 16.56 11.04 2.24
N ILE A 132 16.62 9.77 1.85
CA ILE A 132 15.99 9.27 0.62
C ILE A 132 14.46 9.41 0.69
N ILE A 133 13.84 9.16 1.84
CA ILE A 133 12.39 9.32 2.03
C ILE A 133 11.99 10.79 1.83
N LEU A 134 12.73 11.74 2.40
CA LEU A 134 12.47 13.17 2.21
C LEU A 134 12.62 13.60 0.74
N GLU A 135 13.64 13.11 0.05
CA GLU A 135 13.80 13.37 -1.38
C GLU A 135 12.64 12.77 -2.20
N THR A 136 12.20 11.56 -1.83
CA THR A 136 11.05 10.90 -2.45
C THR A 136 9.75 11.65 -2.18
N GLU A 137 9.55 12.20 -0.98
CA GLU A 137 8.41 13.05 -0.65
C GLU A 137 8.41 14.33 -1.51
N GLN A 138 9.57 14.95 -1.68
CA GLN A 138 9.72 16.14 -2.52
C GLN A 138 9.38 15.83 -3.99
N ILE A 139 9.87 14.71 -4.53
CA ILE A 139 9.54 14.25 -5.89
C ILE A 139 8.04 13.96 -5.98
N GLY A 140 7.47 13.28 -4.98
CA GLY A 140 6.04 12.98 -4.93
C GLY A 140 5.18 14.26 -4.96
N ASN A 141 5.54 15.28 -4.18
CA ASN A 141 4.88 16.58 -4.20
C ASN A 141 5.00 17.27 -5.57
N ALA A 142 6.17 17.22 -6.21
CA ALA A 142 6.35 17.77 -7.56
C ALA A 142 5.46 17.05 -8.60
N VAL A 143 5.37 15.71 -8.51
CA VAL A 143 4.48 14.91 -9.38
C VAL A 143 3.02 15.26 -9.14
N LEU A 144 2.58 15.42 -7.88
CA LEU A 144 1.21 15.83 -7.57
C LEU A 144 0.89 17.23 -8.12
N GLN A 145 1.83 18.16 -8.04
CA GLN A 145 1.70 19.49 -8.62
C GLN A 145 1.59 19.43 -10.15
N ASP A 146 2.41 18.62 -10.82
CA ASP A 146 2.35 18.45 -12.27
C ASP A 146 1.03 17.80 -12.71
N LEU A 147 0.57 16.75 -12.01
CA LEU A 147 -0.74 16.14 -12.26
C LEU A 147 -1.88 17.14 -12.09
N HIS A 148 -1.80 18.03 -11.11
CA HIS A 148 -2.77 19.10 -10.95
C HIS A 148 -2.77 20.06 -12.15
N HIS A 149 -1.57 20.46 -12.61
CA HIS A 149 -1.43 21.33 -13.78
C HIS A 149 -1.92 20.66 -15.08
N GLN A 150 -1.60 19.38 -15.27
CA GLN A 150 -2.11 18.58 -16.39
C GLN A 150 -3.63 18.48 -16.37
N ARG A 151 -4.24 18.24 -15.20
CA ARG A 151 -5.70 18.22 -15.04
C ARG A 151 -6.32 19.55 -15.42
N GLU A 152 -5.75 20.66 -14.97
CA GLU A 152 -6.22 22.00 -15.30
C GLU A 152 -6.12 22.28 -16.81
N THR A 153 -5.00 21.89 -17.43
CA THR A 153 -4.79 22.00 -18.88
C THR A 153 -5.82 21.18 -19.66
N LEU A 154 -6.08 19.93 -19.26
CA LEU A 154 -7.12 19.09 -19.87
C LEU A 154 -8.50 19.74 -19.74
N HIS A 155 -8.81 20.32 -18.58
CA HIS A 155 -10.08 21.02 -18.36
C HIS A 155 -10.22 22.25 -19.27
N ARG A 156 -9.16 23.05 -19.42
CA ARG A 156 -9.14 24.20 -20.34
C ARG A 156 -9.31 23.74 -21.79
N THR A 157 -8.59 22.72 -22.22
CA THR A 157 -8.69 22.16 -23.57
C THR A 157 -10.09 21.63 -23.84
N ARG A 158 -10.71 20.93 -22.88
CA ARG A 158 -12.10 20.45 -23.01
C ARG A 158 -13.10 21.60 -23.12
N SER A 159 -12.91 22.68 -22.36
CA SER A 159 -13.74 23.88 -22.47
C SER A 159 -13.60 24.53 -23.85
N ARG A 160 -12.37 24.71 -24.33
CA ARG A 160 -12.08 25.27 -25.66
C ARG A 160 -12.65 24.42 -26.79
N LEU A 161 -12.53 23.09 -26.69
CA LEU A 161 -13.11 22.16 -27.66
C LEU A 161 -14.63 22.30 -27.73
N ARG A 162 -15.31 22.44 -26.59
CA ARG A 162 -16.75 22.64 -26.55
C ARG A 162 -17.18 23.99 -27.14
N GLU A 163 -16.39 25.05 -26.91
CA GLU A 163 -16.61 26.35 -27.54
C GLU A 163 -16.39 26.29 -29.06
N THR A 164 -15.30 25.65 -29.48
CA THR A 164 -14.99 25.44 -30.91
C THR A 164 -16.07 24.62 -31.61
N ASP A 165 -16.62 23.58 -30.95
CA ASP A 165 -17.74 22.79 -31.49
C ASP A 165 -19.01 23.65 -31.70
N ALA A 166 -19.31 24.54 -30.76
CA ALA A 166 -20.41 25.49 -30.90
C ALA A 166 -20.19 26.47 -32.07
N ASP A 167 -18.97 27.00 -32.22
CA ASP A 167 -18.60 27.88 -33.33
C ASP A 167 -18.57 27.17 -34.68
N LEU A 168 -18.14 25.92 -34.73
CA LEU A 168 -18.20 25.07 -35.91
C LEU A 168 -19.66 24.86 -36.33
N ASN A 169 -20.55 24.50 -35.40
CA ASN A 169 -21.97 24.33 -35.71
C ASN A 169 -22.60 25.63 -36.25
N ARG A 170 -22.25 26.79 -35.66
CA ARG A 170 -22.69 28.10 -36.17
C ARG A 170 -22.16 28.37 -37.57
N SER A 171 -20.88 28.07 -37.81
CA SER A 171 -20.23 28.23 -39.12
C SER A 171 -20.84 27.32 -40.17
N THR A 172 -21.10 26.05 -39.86
CA THR A 172 -21.81 25.11 -40.74
C THR A 172 -23.20 25.63 -41.10
N ARG A 173 -23.93 26.21 -40.15
CA ARG A 173 -25.25 26.81 -40.41
C ARG A 173 -25.15 28.02 -41.35
N LEU A 174 -24.17 28.90 -41.15
CA LEU A 174 -23.93 30.05 -42.02
C LEU A 174 -23.54 29.62 -43.44
N VAL A 175 -22.62 28.67 -43.56
CA VAL A 175 -22.17 28.11 -44.85
C VAL A 175 -23.33 27.45 -45.58
N LYS A 176 -24.15 26.64 -44.90
CA LYS A 176 -25.36 26.05 -45.50
C LYS A 176 -26.32 27.12 -46.03
N GLY A 177 -26.49 28.22 -45.31
CA GLY A 177 -27.28 29.37 -45.75
C GLY A 177 -26.68 30.10 -46.96
N MET A 178 -25.36 30.27 -47.02
CA MET A 178 -24.68 30.82 -48.20
C MET A 178 -24.82 29.89 -49.41
N MET A 179 -24.66 28.58 -49.22
CA MET A 179 -24.81 27.57 -50.26
C MET A 179 -26.23 27.56 -50.84
N MET A 180 -27.26 27.61 -49.99
CA MET A 180 -28.65 27.71 -50.46
C MET A 180 -28.89 28.97 -51.29
N ARG A 181 -28.41 30.13 -50.83
CA ARG A 181 -28.50 31.38 -51.60
C ARG A 181 -27.77 31.29 -52.93
N ALA A 182 -26.57 30.71 -52.96
CA ALA A 182 -25.81 30.50 -54.20
C ALA A 182 -26.56 29.61 -55.20
N ILE A 183 -27.19 28.53 -54.73
CA ILE A 183 -28.04 27.67 -55.56
C ILE A 183 -29.25 28.46 -56.09
N GLN A 184 -29.93 29.24 -55.25
CA GLN A 184 -31.05 30.09 -55.67
C GLN A 184 -30.63 31.06 -56.78
N HIS A 185 -29.52 31.76 -56.63
CA HIS A 185 -28.99 32.65 -57.68
C HIS A 185 -28.69 31.91 -58.99
N LYS A 186 -28.09 30.71 -58.92
CA LYS A 186 -27.84 29.88 -60.11
C LYS A 186 -29.13 29.45 -60.81
N VAL A 187 -30.15 29.05 -60.05
CA VAL A 187 -31.47 28.65 -60.60
C VAL A 187 -32.18 29.84 -61.25
N ILE A 188 -32.17 31.01 -60.61
CA ILE A 188 -32.75 32.24 -61.17
C ILE A 188 -32.04 32.61 -62.48
N LEU A 189 -30.70 32.60 -62.50
CA LEU A 189 -29.93 32.90 -63.71
C LEU A 189 -30.26 31.94 -64.86
N ALA A 190 -30.31 30.63 -64.58
CA ALA A 190 -30.67 29.62 -65.57
C ALA A 190 -32.10 29.81 -66.11
N SER A 191 -33.05 30.15 -65.23
CA SER A 191 -34.44 30.44 -65.62
C SER A 191 -34.53 31.66 -66.55
N VAL A 192 -33.83 32.75 -66.24
CA VAL A 192 -33.83 33.97 -67.07
C VAL A 192 -33.23 33.69 -68.45
N LEU A 193 -32.09 33.00 -68.50
CA LEU A 193 -31.46 32.62 -69.77
C LEU A 193 -32.38 31.72 -70.62
N GLY A 194 -33.06 30.77 -69.97
CA GLY A 194 -34.07 29.93 -70.63
C GLY A 194 -35.21 30.73 -71.25
N VAL A 195 -35.78 31.70 -70.53
CA VAL A 195 -36.85 32.57 -71.06
C VAL A 195 -36.36 33.40 -72.25
N ILE A 196 -35.17 33.99 -72.17
CA ILE A 196 -34.58 34.76 -73.27
C ILE A 196 -34.37 33.89 -74.51
N ALA A 197 -33.88 32.65 -74.34
CA ALA A 197 -33.69 31.72 -75.44
C ALA A 197 -35.03 31.36 -76.13
N VAL A 198 -36.09 31.11 -75.36
CA VAL A 198 -37.43 30.82 -75.90
C VAL A 198 -37.99 32.02 -76.67
N LEU A 199 -37.86 33.23 -76.12
CA LEU A 199 -38.27 34.47 -76.79
C LEU A 199 -37.48 34.71 -78.09
N GLY A 200 -36.18 34.41 -78.08
CA GLY A 200 -35.33 34.49 -79.28
C GLY A 200 -35.78 33.51 -80.37
N VAL A 201 -36.03 32.25 -80.02
CA VAL A 201 -36.51 31.23 -80.98
C VAL A 201 -37.87 31.60 -81.55
N THR A 202 -38.81 32.03 -80.70
CA THR A 202 -40.15 32.45 -81.16
C THR A 202 -40.08 33.68 -82.07
N GLY A 203 -39.27 34.68 -81.73
CA GLY A 203 -39.05 35.85 -82.59
C GLY A 203 -38.47 35.49 -83.97
N ILE A 204 -37.47 34.61 -84.02
CA ILE A 204 -36.90 34.13 -85.29
C ILE A 204 -37.95 33.37 -86.11
N TYR A 205 -38.74 32.50 -85.46
CA TYR A 205 -39.81 31.74 -86.12
C TYR A 205 -40.84 32.67 -86.78
N PHE A 206 -41.26 33.74 -86.10
CA PHE A 206 -42.17 34.76 -86.64
C PHE A 206 -41.54 35.64 -87.71
N TYR A 207 -40.21 35.82 -87.72
CA TYR A 207 -39.54 36.60 -88.77
C TYR A 207 -39.35 35.81 -90.07
N VAL A 208 -39.11 34.50 -89.95
CA VAL A 208 -38.90 33.61 -91.11
C VAL A 208 -40.21 33.19 -91.77
N THR A 209 -41.31 33.11 -91.00
CA THR A 209 -42.65 32.78 -91.48
C THR A 209 -43.37 34.02 -91.98
#